data_AF-R6QI24-F1
#
_entry.id   AF-R6QI24-F1
#
_cell.length_a   1.000
_cell.length_b   1.000
_cell.length_c   1.000
_cell.angle_alpha   90.00
_cell.angle_beta   90.00
_cell.angle_gamma   90.00
#
_symmetry.space_group_name_H-M   'P 1'
#
loop_
_entity.id
_entity.type
_entity.pdbx_description
1 polymer ?
#
loop_
_entity_poly.entity_id
_entity_poly.type
_entity_poly.pdbx_seq_one_letter_code
_entity_poly.pdbx_strand_id
1 'polypeptide(L)'
;MKNMLDYIEEYGNYSFKEKPFNEIDNLIFSQLAYTDFKNIADKQSVSLLKGAKLFFAMYTQQEIDELIAISAKSADLLRRCSMAKRFQNIILCDYINNVSDDIDKQFSAIHFLLDDGCDVVAFRGTDVTVTGVKESAMLSYMFPVPAQIEALYYFQETCMRHSGDIILCGHSKGGNLAVFAAVNCSNSLKKRLKAVYEDDAPGFPKYFFDRYDYCQIKDKIHFFTPQGSIIGRMLFHDTEPAIVHSENSGLKQHQVSSWEVDGDRFKYEEKYDRTSDFVSDYINELIDYISDEELQLFFDTLEYVAENIGIEDFYDIKELDIIKVFGLIDSITTLDDEHKTKFKQILKKVIADFTKEYLSQKTQTYKNILESFSLKKKENIDINMDKNEVIADGRER
;
A
#
# COMPACT_ATOMS: atom_id res chain seq x y z
N MET A 1 -4.80 -14.37 -14.42
CA MET A 1 -3.53 -13.80 -13.94
C MET A 1 -3.26 -14.45 -12.60
N LYS A 2 -2.03 -14.86 -12.30
CA LYS A 2 -1.72 -15.59 -11.05
C LYS A 2 -1.48 -14.56 -9.94
N ASN A 3 -1.96 -14.81 -8.72
CA ASN A 3 -1.72 -13.98 -7.54
C ASN A 3 -1.27 -14.81 -6.32
N MET A 4 -1.24 -14.21 -5.13
CA MET A 4 -0.81 -14.91 -3.90
C MET A 4 -1.60 -16.18 -3.57
N LEU A 5 -2.86 -16.31 -4.01
CA LEU A 5 -3.66 -17.52 -3.81
C LEU A 5 -3.16 -18.65 -4.70
N ASP A 6 -2.81 -18.35 -5.97
CA ASP A 6 -2.18 -19.32 -6.87
C ASP A 6 -0.81 -19.77 -6.33
N TYR A 7 -0.05 -18.86 -5.71
CA TYR A 7 1.20 -19.20 -5.02
C TYR A 7 0.97 -20.20 -3.88
N ILE A 8 -0.09 -20.04 -3.08
CA ILE A 8 -0.43 -21.00 -2.02
C ILE A 8 -0.80 -22.36 -2.63
N GLU A 9 -1.51 -22.39 -3.76
CA GLU A 9 -1.85 -23.65 -4.44
C GLU A 9 -0.61 -24.37 -4.99
N GLU A 10 0.35 -23.63 -5.55
CA GLU A 10 1.56 -24.18 -6.18
C GLU A 10 2.65 -24.55 -5.15
N TYR A 11 2.87 -23.70 -4.13
CA TYR A 11 3.98 -23.82 -3.17
C TYR A 11 3.55 -24.15 -1.73
N GLY A 12 2.24 -24.17 -1.44
CA GLY A 12 1.72 -24.43 -0.09
C GLY A 12 2.05 -25.81 0.47
N ASN A 13 2.52 -26.75 -0.36
CA ASN A 13 2.98 -28.08 0.06
C ASN A 13 4.44 -28.13 0.53
N TYR A 14 5.18 -27.02 0.50
CA TYR A 14 6.54 -26.91 1.03
C TYR A 14 6.58 -26.12 2.34
N SER A 15 7.19 -26.67 3.39
CA SER A 15 7.42 -25.92 4.63
C SER A 15 8.54 -24.88 4.48
N PHE A 16 8.74 -23.97 5.44
CA PHE A 16 9.81 -22.96 5.34
C PHE A 16 11.20 -23.60 5.42
N LYS A 17 11.32 -24.79 6.03
CA LYS A 17 12.55 -25.61 6.00
C LYS A 17 12.85 -26.18 4.61
N GLU A 18 11.81 -26.53 3.85
CA GLU A 18 11.96 -27.15 2.52
C GLU A 18 12.17 -26.09 1.44
N LYS A 19 11.44 -24.98 1.54
CA LYS A 19 11.55 -23.82 0.65
C LYS A 19 11.62 -22.55 1.50
N PRO A 20 12.76 -21.83 1.52
CA PRO A 20 12.92 -20.63 2.33
C PRO A 20 11.86 -19.56 2.06
N PHE A 21 11.67 -18.67 3.04
CA PHE A 21 10.83 -17.49 2.92
C PHE A 21 11.20 -16.62 1.70
N ASN A 22 10.20 -16.07 1.01
CA ASN A 22 10.35 -15.16 -0.12
C ASN A 22 9.37 -13.97 -0.05
N GLU A 23 9.42 -13.10 -1.06
CA GLU A 23 8.63 -11.88 -1.16
C GLU A 23 7.11 -12.09 -1.24
N ILE A 24 6.65 -13.24 -1.74
CA ILE A 24 5.22 -13.57 -1.76
C ILE A 24 4.75 -14.03 -0.38
N ASP A 25 5.59 -14.74 0.38
CA ASP A 25 5.29 -15.05 1.78
C ASP A 25 5.15 -13.77 2.60
N ASN A 26 6.05 -12.80 2.41
CA ASN A 26 5.92 -11.46 2.98
C ASN A 26 4.53 -10.88 2.73
N LEU A 27 4.11 -10.82 1.47
CA LEU A 27 2.82 -10.24 1.09
C LEU A 27 1.65 -10.94 1.79
N ILE A 28 1.72 -12.26 1.94
CA ILE A 28 0.74 -13.08 2.65
C ILE A 28 0.70 -12.68 4.14
N PHE A 29 1.85 -12.57 4.82
CA PHE A 29 1.88 -12.16 6.23
C PHE A 29 1.42 -10.71 6.43
N SER A 30 1.81 -9.79 5.53
CA SER A 30 1.31 -8.41 5.48
C SER A 30 -0.22 -8.36 5.36
N GLN A 31 -0.82 -9.17 4.47
CA GLN A 31 -2.27 -9.25 4.30
C GLN A 31 -2.95 -9.94 5.49
N LEU A 32 -2.34 -10.96 6.11
CA LEU A 32 -2.89 -11.64 7.29
C LEU A 32 -2.96 -10.73 8.52
N ALA A 33 -2.12 -9.69 8.62
CA ALA A 33 -2.17 -8.71 9.71
C ALA A 33 -3.51 -7.93 9.77
N TYR A 34 -4.31 -7.95 8.70
CA TYR A 34 -5.65 -7.37 8.67
C TYR A 34 -6.74 -8.26 9.28
N THR A 35 -6.45 -9.51 9.62
CA THR A 35 -7.40 -10.38 10.33
C THR A 35 -7.45 -10.04 11.82
N ASP A 36 -8.66 -9.95 12.39
CA ASP A 36 -8.81 -9.75 13.83
C ASP A 36 -8.60 -11.07 14.61
N PHE A 37 -7.43 -11.20 15.25
CA PHE A 37 -7.09 -12.36 16.07
C PHE A 37 -7.37 -12.15 17.58
N LYS A 38 -8.22 -11.18 17.94
CA LYS A 38 -8.62 -10.95 19.33
C LYS A 38 -9.29 -12.19 19.91
N ASN A 39 -8.94 -12.54 21.15
CA ASN A 39 -9.32 -13.79 21.82
C ASN A 39 -8.82 -15.09 21.15
N ILE A 40 -7.99 -15.00 20.10
CA ILE A 40 -7.41 -16.15 19.39
C ILE A 40 -5.93 -16.25 19.69
N ALA A 41 -5.18 -15.17 19.44
CA ALA A 41 -3.72 -15.09 19.56
C ALA A 41 -3.23 -13.92 20.43
N ASP A 42 -4.12 -13.21 21.13
CA ASP A 42 -3.80 -12.05 21.97
C ASP A 42 -3.23 -12.43 23.35
N LYS A 43 -3.68 -13.56 23.91
CA LYS A 43 -3.28 -14.03 25.26
C LYS A 43 -2.61 -15.39 25.26
N GLN A 44 -2.56 -16.05 24.11
CA GLN A 44 -2.06 -17.41 23.95
C GLN A 44 -1.45 -17.58 22.57
N SER A 45 -0.58 -18.58 22.44
CA SER A 45 -0.03 -19.00 21.16
C SER A 45 -0.89 -20.12 20.56
N VAL A 46 -1.24 -20.03 19.28
CA VAL A 46 -2.03 -21.05 18.57
C VAL A 46 -1.45 -21.33 17.18
N SER A 47 -1.57 -22.55 16.67
CA SER A 47 -1.22 -22.78 15.27
C SER A 47 -2.18 -22.04 14.34
N LEU A 48 -1.73 -21.65 13.15
CA LEU A 48 -2.55 -20.95 12.16
C LEU A 48 -3.81 -21.75 11.81
N LEU A 49 -3.69 -23.08 11.64
CA LEU A 49 -4.86 -23.95 11.45
C LEU A 49 -5.86 -23.85 12.60
N LYS A 50 -5.38 -23.84 13.85
CA LYS A 50 -6.26 -23.75 15.02
C LYS A 50 -6.85 -22.33 15.13
N GLY A 51 -6.06 -21.30 14.86
CA GLY A 51 -6.50 -19.91 14.80
C GLY A 51 -7.60 -19.71 13.77
N ALA A 52 -7.43 -20.22 12.56
CA ALA A 52 -8.46 -20.20 11.52
C ALA A 52 -9.76 -20.89 11.96
N LYS A 53 -9.67 -22.07 12.58
CA LYS A 53 -10.84 -22.77 13.12
C LYS A 53 -11.57 -21.97 14.19
N LEU A 54 -10.85 -21.24 15.05
CA LEU A 54 -11.44 -20.38 16.06
C LEU A 54 -12.09 -19.16 15.42
N PHE A 55 -11.41 -18.51 14.47
CA PHE A 55 -11.93 -17.36 13.73
C PHE A 55 -13.26 -17.69 13.02
N PHE A 56 -13.30 -18.75 12.22
CA PHE A 56 -14.51 -19.18 11.51
C PHE A 56 -15.59 -19.82 12.41
N ALA A 57 -15.30 -20.04 13.69
CA ALA A 57 -16.31 -20.40 14.68
C ALA A 57 -16.88 -19.17 15.41
N MET A 58 -16.15 -18.05 15.42
CA MET A 58 -16.58 -16.78 16.00
C MET A 58 -17.41 -15.93 15.04
N TYR A 59 -17.12 -16.02 13.73
CA TYR A 59 -17.79 -15.24 12.70
C TYR A 59 -18.54 -16.15 11.71
N THR A 60 -19.77 -15.78 11.42
CA THR A 60 -20.56 -16.31 10.31
C THR A 60 -20.01 -15.80 8.97
N GLN A 61 -20.37 -16.47 7.86
CA GLN A 61 -19.96 -15.99 6.53
C GLN A 61 -20.54 -14.61 6.23
N GLN A 62 -21.77 -14.30 6.69
CA GLN A 62 -22.37 -12.99 6.54
C GLN A 62 -21.56 -11.89 7.25
N GLU A 63 -21.17 -12.12 8.51
CA GLU A 63 -20.35 -11.15 9.26
C GLU A 63 -18.99 -10.92 8.60
N ILE A 64 -18.41 -11.95 7.97
CA ILE A 64 -17.15 -11.83 7.21
C ILE A 64 -17.36 -11.00 5.93
N ASP A 65 -18.46 -11.23 5.23
CA ASP A 65 -18.80 -10.51 3.99
C ASP A 65 -19.13 -9.03 4.25
N GLU A 66 -19.57 -8.69 5.47
CA GLU A 66 -19.83 -7.33 5.97
C GLU A 66 -18.55 -6.61 6.44
N LEU A 67 -17.41 -7.31 6.56
CA LEU A 67 -16.13 -6.66 6.87
C LEU A 67 -15.69 -5.74 5.72
N ILE A 68 -14.88 -4.74 6.06
CA ILE A 68 -14.15 -3.96 5.06
C ILE A 68 -13.39 -4.89 4.09
N ALA A 69 -13.33 -4.51 2.82
CA ALA A 69 -12.88 -5.40 1.75
C ALA A 69 -11.50 -6.03 1.99
N ILE A 70 -10.56 -5.29 2.59
CA ILE A 70 -9.22 -5.81 2.91
C ILE A 70 -9.26 -6.88 4.01
N SER A 71 -10.11 -6.73 5.02
CA SER A 71 -10.28 -7.71 6.10
C SER A 71 -11.03 -8.94 5.63
N ALA A 72 -12.05 -8.79 4.78
CA ALA A 72 -12.74 -9.91 4.14
C ALA A 72 -11.77 -10.75 3.28
N LYS A 73 -10.92 -10.09 2.49
CA LYS A 73 -9.84 -10.76 1.73
C LYS A 73 -8.81 -11.44 2.62
N SER A 74 -8.47 -10.83 3.76
CA SER A 74 -7.60 -11.43 4.78
C SER A 74 -8.21 -12.71 5.37
N ALA A 75 -9.52 -12.72 5.62
CA ALA A 75 -10.23 -13.92 6.09
C ALA A 75 -10.19 -15.06 5.05
N ASP A 76 -10.41 -14.79 3.76
CA ASP A 76 -10.26 -15.83 2.72
C ASP A 76 -8.83 -16.36 2.64
N LEU A 77 -7.84 -15.47 2.73
CA LEU A 77 -6.42 -15.83 2.76
C LEU A 77 -6.10 -16.73 3.98
N LEU A 78 -6.62 -16.41 5.17
CA LEU A 78 -6.48 -17.24 6.37
C LEU A 78 -7.02 -18.65 6.14
N ARG A 79 -8.17 -18.79 5.48
CA ARG A 79 -8.74 -20.10 5.12
C ARG A 79 -7.77 -20.90 4.25
N ARG A 80 -7.22 -20.28 3.20
CA ARG A 80 -6.27 -20.90 2.28
C ARG A 80 -4.97 -21.32 3.00
N CYS A 81 -4.41 -20.42 3.79
CA CYS A 81 -3.20 -20.68 4.58
C CYS A 81 -3.41 -21.83 5.59
N SER A 82 -4.59 -21.93 6.19
CA SER A 82 -4.90 -23.01 7.15
C SER A 82 -4.85 -24.40 6.54
N MET A 83 -5.00 -24.52 5.22
CA MET A 83 -5.00 -25.79 4.49
C MET A 83 -3.63 -26.14 3.87
N ALA A 84 -2.68 -25.20 3.87
CA ALA A 84 -1.38 -25.37 3.24
C ALA A 84 -0.32 -25.79 4.26
N LYS A 85 0.47 -26.85 3.95
CA LYS A 85 1.58 -27.32 4.81
C LYS A 85 2.55 -26.20 5.19
N ARG A 86 2.81 -25.28 4.26
CA ARG A 86 3.65 -24.10 4.44
C ARG A 86 3.22 -23.25 5.64
N PHE A 87 1.91 -23.04 5.82
CA PHE A 87 1.38 -22.06 6.77
C PHE A 87 0.64 -22.67 7.96
N GLN A 88 0.00 -23.82 7.80
CA GLN A 88 -0.96 -24.37 8.78
C GLN A 88 -0.39 -24.58 10.19
N ASN A 89 0.91 -24.84 10.31
CA ASN A 89 1.61 -25.13 11.57
C ASN A 89 2.42 -23.95 12.12
N ILE A 90 2.41 -22.79 11.45
CA ILE A 90 2.97 -21.54 11.99
C ILE A 90 2.25 -21.23 13.29
N ILE A 91 2.97 -20.72 14.28
CA ILE A 91 2.37 -20.28 15.54
C ILE A 91 2.05 -18.79 15.47
N LEU A 92 0.79 -18.44 15.70
CA LEU A 92 0.29 -17.09 15.91
C LEU A 92 0.43 -16.74 17.39
N CYS A 93 1.03 -15.61 17.73
CA CYS A 93 1.08 -15.11 19.11
C CYS A 93 1.19 -13.59 19.18
N ASP A 94 1.04 -13.08 20.41
CA ASP A 94 1.19 -11.67 20.75
C ASP A 94 0.38 -10.73 19.84
N TYR A 95 -0.82 -11.13 19.43
CA TYR A 95 -1.69 -10.24 18.66
C TYR A 95 -2.11 -9.04 19.51
N ILE A 96 -2.05 -7.85 18.91
CA ILE A 96 -2.53 -6.62 19.52
C ILE A 96 -3.34 -5.82 18.50
N ASN A 97 -4.42 -5.21 18.98
CA ASN A 97 -5.17 -4.18 18.27
C ASN A 97 -5.49 -3.08 19.28
N ASN A 98 -4.78 -1.96 19.18
CA ASN A 98 -4.84 -0.81 20.07
C ASN A 98 -5.21 0.44 19.27
N VAL A 99 -6.48 0.82 19.37
CA VAL A 99 -7.02 2.02 18.73
C VAL A 99 -7.31 3.05 19.82
N SER A 100 -6.92 4.31 19.58
CA SER A 100 -7.10 5.42 20.51
C SER A 100 -7.42 6.70 19.76
N ASP A 101 -8.68 7.14 19.84
CA ASP A 101 -9.15 8.36 19.18
C ASP A 101 -8.52 9.62 19.82
N ASP A 102 -8.26 9.60 21.14
CA ASP A 102 -7.66 10.73 21.88
C ASP A 102 -6.29 11.19 21.34
N ILE A 103 -5.58 10.30 20.65
CA ILE A 103 -4.24 10.57 20.08
C ILE A 103 -4.17 10.14 18.60
N ASP A 104 -5.33 10.03 17.93
CA ASP A 104 -5.47 9.68 16.52
C ASP A 104 -4.63 8.45 16.09
N LYS A 105 -4.66 7.37 16.88
CA LYS A 105 -3.78 6.21 16.70
C LYS A 105 -4.55 4.93 16.43
N GLN A 106 -4.26 4.26 15.32
CA GLN A 106 -4.65 2.87 15.07
C GLN A 106 -3.41 1.97 14.95
N PHE A 107 -3.14 1.16 15.97
CA PHE A 107 -2.03 0.22 15.93
C PHE A 107 -2.55 -1.22 15.99
N SER A 108 -2.10 -2.07 15.06
CA SER A 108 -2.34 -3.50 15.12
C SER A 108 -1.15 -4.27 14.57
N ALA A 109 -0.79 -5.35 15.25
CA ALA A 109 0.34 -6.19 14.89
C ALA A 109 0.14 -7.64 15.37
N ILE A 110 0.85 -8.55 14.71
CA ILE A 110 0.85 -9.97 15.05
C ILE A 110 2.24 -10.57 14.85
N HIS A 111 2.59 -11.52 15.70
CA HIS A 111 3.82 -12.29 15.63
C HIS A 111 3.54 -13.71 15.11
N PHE A 112 4.34 -14.15 14.14
CA PHE A 112 4.31 -15.49 13.58
C PHE A 112 5.64 -16.21 13.84
N LEU A 113 5.61 -17.41 14.42
CA LEU A 113 6.78 -18.26 14.57
C LEU A 113 6.78 -19.34 13.49
N LEU A 114 7.75 -19.30 12.58
CA LEU A 114 7.86 -20.23 11.46
C LEU A 114 8.52 -21.55 11.90
N ASP A 115 8.32 -22.61 11.09
CA ASP A 115 8.85 -23.92 11.43
C ASP A 115 10.37 -24.00 11.30
N ASP A 116 11.00 -23.15 10.50
CA ASP A 116 12.45 -23.01 10.35
C ASP A 116 13.14 -22.22 11.48
N GLY A 117 12.36 -21.71 12.44
CA GLY A 117 12.85 -20.94 13.58
C GLY A 117 13.01 -19.45 13.32
N CYS A 118 12.54 -18.95 12.16
CA CYS A 118 12.43 -17.52 11.90
C CYS A 118 11.15 -16.94 12.54
N ASP A 119 11.25 -15.73 13.05
CA ASP A 119 10.15 -14.92 13.56
C ASP A 119 9.71 -13.96 12.43
N VAL A 120 8.39 -13.82 12.20
CA VAL A 120 7.83 -12.78 11.32
C VAL A 120 6.93 -11.88 12.14
N VAL A 121 7.19 -10.59 12.13
CA VAL A 121 6.36 -9.57 12.79
C VAL A 121 5.68 -8.74 11.73
N ALA A 122 4.34 -8.86 11.65
CA ALA A 122 3.55 -8.15 10.67
C ALA A 122 2.76 -7.01 11.32
N PHE A 123 2.85 -5.82 10.72
CA PHE A 123 2.08 -4.65 11.13
C PHE A 123 0.94 -4.41 10.16
N ARG A 124 -0.25 -4.16 10.71
CA ARG A 124 -1.42 -3.80 9.91
C ARG A 124 -1.27 -2.36 9.41
N GLY A 125 -1.64 -2.12 8.16
CA GLY A 125 -1.92 -0.77 7.70
C GLY A 125 -3.21 -0.20 8.33
N THR A 126 -3.64 0.94 7.82
CA THR A 126 -4.93 1.52 8.21
C THR A 126 -6.06 0.79 7.48
N ASP A 127 -7.25 0.84 8.07
CA ASP A 127 -8.46 0.60 7.31
C ASP A 127 -8.78 1.84 6.45
N VAL A 128 -9.76 1.70 5.56
CA VAL A 128 -10.21 2.78 4.66
C VAL A 128 -11.14 3.78 5.38
N THR A 129 -11.20 3.77 6.71
CA THR A 129 -12.03 4.69 7.47
C THR A 129 -11.42 6.09 7.48
N VAL A 130 -12.24 7.10 7.80
CA VAL A 130 -11.80 8.50 7.93
C VAL A 130 -10.65 8.64 8.93
N THR A 131 -10.75 8.00 10.09
CA THR A 131 -9.69 7.97 11.11
C THR A 131 -8.40 7.31 10.58
N GLY A 132 -8.51 6.23 9.80
CA GLY A 132 -7.36 5.58 9.16
C GLY A 132 -6.66 6.49 8.14
N VAL A 133 -7.41 7.28 7.39
CA VAL A 133 -6.84 8.25 6.43
C VAL A 133 -6.17 9.42 7.15
N LYS A 134 -6.76 9.94 8.24
CA LYS A 134 -6.14 11.01 9.03
C LYS A 134 -4.80 10.60 9.64
N GLU A 135 -4.71 9.41 10.21
CA GLU A 135 -3.45 8.93 10.75
C GLU A 135 -2.39 8.70 9.66
N SER A 136 -2.81 8.21 8.49
CA SER A 136 -1.92 8.09 7.34
C SER A 136 -1.42 9.48 6.87
N ALA A 137 -2.26 10.50 6.97
CA ALA A 137 -1.88 11.87 6.68
C ALA A 137 -0.91 12.45 7.71
N MET A 138 -1.02 12.09 9.00
CA MET A 138 -0.07 12.52 10.04
C MET A 138 1.38 12.19 9.68
N LEU A 139 1.63 11.12 8.93
CA LEU A 139 2.99 10.78 8.47
C LEU A 139 3.64 11.90 7.63
N SER A 140 2.84 12.78 7.01
CA SER A 140 3.34 13.88 6.18
C SER A 140 3.75 15.13 6.97
N TYR A 141 3.27 15.32 8.20
CA TYR A 141 3.49 16.55 8.99
C TYR A 141 3.92 16.29 10.44
N MET A 142 3.96 15.03 10.89
CA MET A 142 4.39 14.67 12.24
C MET A 142 5.34 13.47 12.18
N PHE A 143 6.49 13.58 12.85
CA PHE A 143 7.43 12.48 12.98
C PHE A 143 8.16 12.49 14.33
N PRO A 144 8.18 11.38 15.09
CA PRO A 144 7.45 10.13 14.83
C PRO A 144 5.95 10.23 15.16
N VAL A 145 5.11 9.48 14.45
CA VAL A 145 3.68 9.35 14.79
C VAL A 145 3.47 8.34 15.94
N PRO A 146 2.36 8.43 16.72
CA PRO A 146 2.13 7.53 17.85
C PRO A 146 2.20 6.03 17.51
N ALA A 147 1.68 5.60 16.36
CA ALA A 147 1.75 4.20 15.95
C ALA A 147 3.18 3.73 15.63
N GLN A 148 4.07 4.60 15.14
CA GLN A 148 5.49 4.27 14.93
C GLN A 148 6.18 3.97 16.27
N ILE A 149 5.90 4.78 17.29
CA ILE A 149 6.41 4.56 18.65
C ILE A 149 5.88 3.23 19.22
N GLU A 150 4.59 2.94 19.04
CA GLU A 150 4.02 1.67 19.51
C GLU A 150 4.56 0.46 18.74
N ALA A 151 4.77 0.57 17.43
CA ALA A 151 5.40 -0.46 16.62
C ALA A 151 6.79 -0.84 17.15
N LEU A 152 7.59 0.17 17.50
CA LEU A 152 8.91 -0.05 18.12
C LEU A 152 8.79 -0.79 19.46
N TYR A 153 7.90 -0.35 20.36
CA TYR A 153 7.73 -1.01 21.65
C TYR A 153 7.26 -2.46 21.49
N TYR A 154 6.23 -2.67 20.67
CA TYR A 154 5.70 -4.00 20.36
C TYR A 154 6.78 -4.93 19.79
N PHE A 155 7.53 -4.46 18.80
CA PHE A 155 8.59 -5.25 18.17
C PHE A 155 9.66 -5.67 19.19
N GLN A 156 10.14 -4.73 20.02
CA GLN A 156 11.16 -5.04 21.01
C GLN A 156 10.65 -6.02 22.07
N GLU A 157 9.46 -5.79 22.62
CA GLU A 157 8.87 -6.62 23.68
C GLU A 157 8.59 -8.06 23.24
N THR A 158 8.12 -8.24 22.01
CA THR A 158 7.76 -9.58 21.50
C THR A 158 9.01 -10.35 21.03
N CYS A 159 9.89 -9.72 20.26
CA CYS A 159 11.06 -10.41 19.70
C CYS A 159 12.17 -10.69 20.73
N MET A 160 12.21 -9.98 21.86
CA MET A 160 13.14 -10.32 22.95
C MET A 160 12.82 -11.64 23.65
N ARG A 161 11.62 -12.20 23.47
CA ARG A 161 11.20 -13.49 24.06
C ARG A 161 11.65 -14.70 23.22
N HIS A 162 12.12 -14.44 22.01
CA HIS A 162 12.52 -15.43 21.03
C HIS A 162 13.97 -15.18 20.60
N SER A 163 14.64 -16.19 20.04
CA SER A 163 16.05 -16.11 19.64
C SER A 163 16.28 -16.29 18.14
N GLY A 164 15.21 -16.42 17.35
CA GLY A 164 15.26 -16.66 15.91
C GLY A 164 15.74 -15.46 15.10
N ASP A 165 16.05 -15.68 13.84
CA ASP A 165 16.17 -14.59 12.87
C ASP A 165 14.81 -13.90 12.72
N ILE A 166 14.81 -12.61 12.40
CA ILE A 166 13.61 -11.77 12.43
C ILE A 166 13.35 -11.21 11.03
N ILE A 167 12.10 -11.31 10.60
CA ILE A 167 11.55 -10.59 9.46
C ILE A 167 10.48 -9.63 9.96
N LEU A 168 10.51 -8.37 9.53
CA LEU A 168 9.41 -7.43 9.71
C LEU A 168 8.72 -7.24 8.37
N CYS A 169 7.40 -7.14 8.37
CA CYS A 169 6.65 -6.85 7.16
C CYS A 169 5.41 -6.00 7.45
N GLY A 170 4.90 -5.36 6.41
CA GLY A 170 3.62 -4.71 6.47
C GLY A 170 3.27 -4.05 5.16
N HIS A 171 1.97 -3.86 4.97
CA HIS A 171 1.40 -3.19 3.82
C HIS A 171 0.85 -1.82 4.19
N SER A 172 0.92 -0.87 3.25
CA SER A 172 0.46 0.51 3.45
C SER A 172 1.19 1.14 4.65
N LYS A 173 0.48 1.81 5.56
CA LYS A 173 1.07 2.27 6.83
C LYS A 173 1.87 1.18 7.57
N GLY A 174 1.47 -0.09 7.48
CA GLY A 174 2.16 -1.21 8.13
C GLY A 174 3.62 -1.36 7.68
N GLY A 175 3.92 -1.11 6.40
CA GLY A 175 5.30 -1.16 5.89
C GLY A 175 6.16 -0.03 6.46
N ASN A 176 5.59 1.17 6.60
CA ASN A 176 6.22 2.29 7.28
C ASN A 176 6.51 1.96 8.76
N LEU A 177 5.55 1.35 9.46
CA LEU A 177 5.74 0.89 10.85
C LEU A 177 6.86 -0.15 10.95
N ALA A 178 6.94 -1.10 10.01
CA ALA A 178 7.97 -2.11 9.95
C ALA A 178 9.37 -1.50 9.81
N VAL A 179 9.56 -0.58 8.86
CA VAL A 179 10.84 0.12 8.66
C VAL A 179 11.19 0.98 9.87
N PHE A 180 10.24 1.74 10.41
CA PHE A 180 10.47 2.55 11.60
C PHE A 180 10.93 1.70 12.79
N ALA A 181 10.23 0.61 13.08
CA ALA A 181 10.55 -0.28 14.19
C ALA A 181 11.94 -0.93 13.99
N ALA A 182 12.26 -1.36 12.78
CA ALA A 182 13.56 -1.97 12.45
C ALA A 182 14.73 -0.98 12.65
N VAL A 183 14.59 0.26 12.15
CA VAL A 183 15.63 1.29 12.29
C VAL A 183 15.82 1.66 13.76
N ASN A 184 14.75 1.80 14.53
CA ASN A 184 14.84 2.32 15.90
C ASN A 184 15.07 1.24 16.97
N CYS A 185 15.06 -0.04 16.62
CA CYS A 185 15.25 -1.11 17.60
C CYS A 185 16.68 -1.20 18.17
N SER A 186 16.80 -1.92 19.28
CA SER A 186 18.07 -2.23 19.91
C SER A 186 19.05 -2.96 18.97
N ASN A 187 20.35 -2.76 19.20
CA ASN A 187 21.41 -3.39 18.40
C ASN A 187 21.39 -4.93 18.44
N SER A 188 20.86 -5.56 19.51
CA SER A 188 20.70 -7.01 19.58
C SER A 188 19.65 -7.51 18.59
N LEU A 189 18.54 -6.78 18.43
CA LEU A 189 17.50 -7.10 17.46
C LEU A 189 17.95 -6.79 16.03
N LYS A 190 18.61 -5.64 15.79
CA LYS A 190 19.18 -5.28 14.47
C LYS A 190 20.08 -6.38 13.87
N LYS A 191 20.86 -7.05 14.73
CA LYS A 191 21.74 -8.16 14.33
C LYS A 191 20.97 -9.41 13.88
N ARG A 192 19.77 -9.63 14.42
CA ARG A 192 18.87 -10.74 14.08
C ARG A 192 17.97 -10.44 12.89
N LEU A 193 17.86 -9.17 12.48
CA LEU A 193 17.09 -8.80 11.29
C LEU A 193 17.65 -9.50 10.06
N LYS A 194 16.81 -10.27 9.39
CA LYS A 194 17.08 -10.92 8.12
C LYS A 194 16.57 -10.07 6.96
N ALA A 195 15.36 -9.54 7.10
CA ALA A 195 14.71 -8.71 6.10
C ALA A 195 13.66 -7.80 6.75
N VAL A 196 13.38 -6.67 6.10
CA VAL A 196 12.28 -5.76 6.42
C VAL A 196 11.55 -5.49 5.11
N TYR A 197 10.29 -5.85 5.04
CA TYR A 197 9.48 -5.71 3.85
C TYR A 197 8.51 -4.54 4.00
N GLU A 198 8.55 -3.65 3.02
CA GLU A 198 7.73 -2.46 2.91
C GLU A 198 6.86 -2.61 1.65
N ASP A 199 5.59 -2.97 1.82
CA ASP A 199 4.67 -3.17 0.70
C ASP A 199 3.78 -1.93 0.49
N ASP A 200 4.07 -1.15 -0.55
CA ASP A 200 3.33 0.05 -0.99
C ASP A 200 3.06 1.06 0.14
N ALA A 201 4.07 1.28 0.98
CA ALA A 201 4.00 2.15 2.15
C ALA A 201 4.47 3.57 1.85
N PRO A 202 3.91 4.61 2.49
CA PRO A 202 4.47 5.95 2.41
C PRO A 202 5.85 6.02 3.09
N GLY A 203 6.71 6.90 2.57
CA GLY A 203 8.10 7.07 3.01
C GLY A 203 8.26 7.84 4.32
N PHE A 204 9.41 8.47 4.48
CA PHE A 204 9.81 9.16 5.72
C PHE A 204 10.33 10.57 5.43
N PRO A 205 10.49 11.43 6.46
CA PRO A 205 11.25 12.67 6.30
C PRO A 205 12.68 12.41 5.84
N LYS A 206 13.23 13.26 4.96
CA LYS A 206 14.57 13.07 4.35
C LYS A 206 15.68 12.78 5.37
N TYR A 207 15.69 13.47 6.51
CA TYR A 207 16.69 13.28 7.56
C TYR A 207 16.66 11.90 8.23
N PHE A 208 15.58 11.12 8.06
CA PHE A 208 15.48 9.76 8.57
C PHE A 208 16.56 8.85 7.98
N PHE A 209 16.86 9.04 6.70
CA PHE A 209 17.78 8.19 5.92
C PHE A 209 19.25 8.54 6.18
N ASP A 210 19.54 9.75 6.66
CA ASP A 210 20.89 10.16 7.09
C ASP A 210 21.32 9.52 8.43
N ARG A 211 20.39 8.87 9.14
CA ARG A 211 20.67 8.29 10.46
C ARG A 211 21.59 7.08 10.33
N TYR A 212 22.58 7.02 11.23
CA TYR A 212 23.45 5.85 11.38
C TYR A 212 22.68 4.54 11.51
N ASP A 213 21.59 4.52 12.29
CA ASP A 213 20.76 3.33 12.48
C ASP A 213 20.11 2.82 11.19
N TYR A 214 19.69 3.72 10.29
CA TYR A 214 19.12 3.35 9.00
C TYR A 214 20.19 2.72 8.11
N CYS A 215 21.35 3.38 8.01
CA CYS A 215 22.50 2.91 7.24
C CYS A 215 22.97 1.50 7.65
N GLN A 216 22.73 1.07 8.89
CA GLN A 216 23.07 -0.29 9.36
C GLN A 216 22.17 -1.39 8.78
N ILE A 217 20.95 -1.06 8.36
CA ILE A 217 19.95 -2.05 7.95
C ILE A 217 19.39 -1.84 6.55
N LYS A 218 19.74 -0.73 5.87
CA LYS A 218 19.18 -0.38 4.55
C LYS A 218 19.23 -1.52 3.51
N ASP A 219 20.30 -2.31 3.50
CA ASP A 219 20.48 -3.42 2.56
C ASP A 219 19.56 -4.62 2.87
N LYS A 220 18.84 -4.59 4.00
CA LYS A 220 17.84 -5.58 4.41
C LYS A 220 16.41 -5.10 4.16
N ILE A 221 16.23 -3.85 3.73
CA ILE A 221 14.92 -3.28 3.44
C ILE A 221 14.57 -3.62 1.99
N HIS A 222 13.40 -4.24 1.79
CA HIS A 222 12.86 -4.58 0.50
C HIS A 222 11.58 -3.80 0.28
N PHE A 223 11.59 -2.93 -0.71
CA PHE A 223 10.50 -2.01 -1.00
C PHE A 223 9.78 -2.43 -2.29
N PHE A 224 8.48 -2.73 -2.18
CA PHE A 224 7.64 -3.17 -3.31
C PHE A 224 6.49 -2.20 -3.52
N THR A 225 6.22 -1.86 -4.78
CA THR A 225 5.12 -0.96 -5.15
C THR A 225 4.44 -1.44 -6.42
N PRO A 226 3.11 -1.36 -6.55
CA PRO A 226 2.46 -1.66 -7.83
C PRO A 226 2.81 -0.59 -8.87
N GLN A 227 2.70 -0.94 -10.15
CA GLN A 227 3.03 -0.05 -11.26
C GLN A 227 2.18 1.23 -11.30
N GLY A 228 1.02 1.27 -10.68
CA GLY A 228 0.27 2.51 -10.47
C GLY A 228 0.19 3.00 -9.03
N SER A 229 1.23 2.73 -8.24
CA SER A 229 1.31 3.20 -6.86
C SER A 229 1.15 4.72 -6.75
N ILE A 230 0.45 5.17 -5.72
CA ILE A 230 0.43 6.57 -5.29
C ILE A 230 0.93 6.63 -3.85
N ILE A 231 0.44 5.75 -2.99
CA ILE A 231 0.76 5.70 -1.55
C ILE A 231 2.23 5.35 -1.33
N GLY A 232 2.72 4.29 -1.96
CA GLY A 232 4.14 3.90 -1.99
C GLY A 232 5.05 4.87 -2.73
N ARG A 233 4.58 6.06 -3.06
CA ARG A 233 5.41 7.12 -3.63
C ARG A 233 5.24 8.45 -2.91
N MET A 234 4.51 8.47 -1.80
CA MET A 234 4.39 9.65 -0.95
C MET A 234 5.60 9.75 -0.02
N LEU A 235 6.03 10.97 0.26
CA LEU A 235 7.19 11.25 1.11
C LEU A 235 8.49 10.70 0.48
N PHE A 236 9.59 10.76 1.23
CA PHE A 236 10.90 10.41 0.70
C PHE A 236 11.23 8.93 0.95
N HIS A 237 11.79 8.27 -0.06
CA HIS A 237 12.37 6.94 -0.01
C HIS A 237 13.83 7.02 -0.50
N ASP A 238 14.77 6.36 0.20
CA ASP A 238 16.19 6.31 -0.20
C ASP A 238 16.49 5.21 -1.23
N THR A 239 15.57 4.26 -1.41
CA THR A 239 15.76 3.08 -2.28
C THR A 239 14.74 3.07 -3.41
N GLU A 240 15.19 2.72 -4.61
CA GLU A 240 14.29 2.45 -5.74
C GLU A 240 13.44 1.20 -5.45
N PRO A 241 12.10 1.27 -5.59
CA PRO A 241 11.24 0.12 -5.35
C PRO A 241 11.37 -0.93 -6.45
N ALA A 242 11.17 -2.19 -6.07
CA ALA A 242 10.81 -3.23 -7.01
C ALA A 242 9.35 -3.03 -7.43
N ILE A 243 9.14 -2.61 -8.68
CA ILE A 243 7.80 -2.35 -9.21
C ILE A 243 7.16 -3.67 -9.59
N VAL A 244 5.96 -3.93 -9.08
CA VAL A 244 5.20 -5.16 -9.34
C VAL A 244 3.99 -4.87 -10.21
N HIS A 245 3.58 -5.86 -11.00
CA HIS A 245 2.37 -5.77 -11.80
C HIS A 245 1.14 -6.04 -10.93
N SER A 246 0.13 -5.19 -11.05
CA SER A 246 -1.22 -5.37 -10.50
C SER A 246 -2.24 -5.45 -11.63
N GLU A 247 -3.20 -6.37 -11.52
CA GLU A 247 -4.32 -6.47 -12.47
C GLU A 247 -5.36 -5.33 -12.31
N ASN A 248 -5.35 -4.65 -11.16
CA ASN A 248 -6.18 -3.48 -10.90
C ASN A 248 -5.63 -2.22 -11.57
N SER A 249 -6.43 -1.14 -11.56
CA SER A 249 -6.02 0.19 -12.03
C SER A 249 -6.33 1.29 -11.00
N GLY A 250 -5.59 2.40 -11.08
CA GLY A 250 -5.70 3.53 -10.15
C GLY A 250 -5.41 3.13 -8.69
N LEU A 251 -6.09 3.78 -7.74
CA LEU A 251 -5.90 3.52 -6.29
C LEU A 251 -6.22 2.09 -5.86
N LYS A 252 -6.96 1.32 -6.65
CA LYS A 252 -7.27 -0.09 -6.34
C LYS A 252 -6.04 -1.01 -6.47
N GLN A 253 -4.98 -0.54 -7.12
CA GLN A 253 -3.69 -1.25 -7.18
C GLN A 253 -3.03 -1.38 -5.80
N HIS A 254 -3.39 -0.52 -4.85
CA HIS A 254 -2.98 -0.63 -3.45
C HIS A 254 -3.51 -1.90 -2.77
N GLN A 255 -4.47 -2.63 -3.38
CA GLN A 255 -4.92 -3.89 -2.81
C GLN A 255 -3.98 -5.02 -3.23
N VAL A 256 -3.10 -5.46 -2.32
CA VAL A 256 -2.10 -6.52 -2.58
C VAL A 256 -2.65 -7.82 -3.17
N SER A 257 -3.94 -8.13 -2.93
CA SER A 257 -4.65 -9.25 -3.57
C SER A 257 -4.65 -9.23 -5.10
N SER A 258 -4.41 -8.05 -5.70
CA SER A 258 -4.37 -7.84 -7.15
C SER A 258 -2.96 -7.92 -7.74
N TRP A 259 -1.93 -8.08 -6.91
CA TRP A 259 -0.54 -8.14 -7.35
C TRP A 259 -0.27 -9.51 -7.96
N GLU A 260 0.34 -9.50 -9.15
CA GLU A 260 0.62 -10.70 -9.92
C GLU A 260 1.90 -11.38 -9.47
N VAL A 261 1.87 -12.71 -9.50
CA VAL A 261 3.01 -13.57 -9.19
C VAL A 261 3.44 -14.36 -10.42
N ASP A 262 4.75 -14.52 -10.55
CA ASP A 262 5.40 -15.42 -11.52
C ASP A 262 6.21 -16.48 -10.75
N GLY A 263 5.60 -17.65 -10.55
CA GLY A 263 6.16 -18.71 -9.72
C GLY A 263 6.22 -18.31 -8.24
N ASP A 264 7.42 -18.27 -7.67
CA ASP A 264 7.68 -17.91 -6.27
C ASP A 264 8.14 -16.45 -6.07
N ARG A 265 7.86 -15.60 -7.07
CA ARG A 265 8.23 -14.18 -7.12
C ARG A 265 7.09 -13.33 -7.65
N PHE A 266 7.21 -12.03 -7.49
CA PHE A 266 6.36 -11.06 -8.15
C PHE A 266 6.62 -11.05 -9.65
N LYS A 267 5.56 -10.80 -10.41
CA LYS A 267 5.72 -10.34 -11.78
C LYS A 267 6.12 -8.87 -11.74
N TYR A 268 7.37 -8.58 -12.07
CA TYR A 268 7.90 -7.22 -12.03
C TYR A 268 7.56 -6.41 -13.29
N GLU A 269 7.52 -5.11 -13.12
CA GLU A 269 7.47 -4.11 -14.18
C GLU A 269 8.73 -3.24 -14.13
N GLU A 270 9.12 -2.68 -15.28
CA GLU A 270 10.31 -1.82 -15.34
C GLU A 270 10.03 -0.38 -14.90
N LYS A 271 8.77 0.05 -14.93
CA LYS A 271 8.38 1.44 -14.73
C LYS A 271 6.95 1.57 -14.21
N TYR A 272 6.70 2.71 -13.59
CA TYR A 272 5.36 3.13 -13.23
C TYR A 272 4.52 3.50 -14.45
N ASP A 273 3.21 3.48 -14.27
CA ASP A 273 2.27 4.05 -15.21
C ASP A 273 2.36 5.59 -15.16
N ARG A 274 2.06 6.22 -16.30
CA ARG A 274 2.17 7.68 -16.45
C ARG A 274 1.27 8.46 -15.50
N THR A 275 0.14 7.87 -15.10
CA THR A 275 -0.81 8.52 -14.20
C THR A 275 -0.26 8.54 -12.77
N SER A 276 0.37 7.46 -12.34
CA SER A 276 1.09 7.34 -11.07
C SER A 276 2.23 8.35 -10.98
N ASP A 277 3.05 8.48 -12.03
CA ASP A 277 4.11 9.50 -12.07
C ASP A 277 3.55 10.90 -11.84
N PHE A 278 2.53 11.29 -12.62
CA PHE A 278 1.92 12.61 -12.48
C PHE A 278 1.32 12.84 -11.09
N VAL A 279 0.52 11.89 -10.59
CA VAL A 279 -0.20 12.06 -9.31
C VAL A 279 0.77 12.09 -8.13
N SER A 280 1.78 11.23 -8.13
CA SER A 280 2.79 11.19 -7.09
C SER A 280 3.62 12.47 -7.06
N ASP A 281 4.12 12.94 -8.20
CA ASP A 281 4.88 14.18 -8.28
C ASP A 281 4.06 15.36 -7.77
N TYR A 282 2.79 15.44 -8.18
CA TYR A 282 1.87 16.49 -7.73
C TYR A 282 1.62 16.46 -6.22
N ILE A 283 1.38 15.28 -5.65
CA ILE A 283 1.13 15.14 -4.20
C ILE A 283 2.37 15.53 -3.41
N ASN A 284 3.57 15.09 -3.82
CA ASN A 284 4.80 15.44 -3.14
C ASN A 284 5.13 16.93 -3.27
N GLU A 285 4.93 17.56 -4.44
CA GLU A 285 5.05 19.01 -4.60
C GLU A 285 4.07 19.78 -3.71
N LEU A 286 2.85 19.25 -3.54
CA LEU A 286 1.85 19.85 -2.68
C LEU A 286 2.25 19.74 -1.20
N ILE A 287 2.74 18.58 -0.77
CA ILE A 287 3.24 18.36 0.60
C ILE A 287 4.44 19.28 0.88
N ASP A 288 5.39 19.41 -0.05
CA ASP A 288 6.56 20.28 0.11
C ASP A 288 6.21 21.79 0.08
N TYR A 289 5.09 22.16 -0.54
CA TYR A 289 4.63 23.56 -0.64
C TYR A 289 3.82 24.04 0.56
N ILE A 290 3.12 23.13 1.25
CA ILE A 290 2.23 23.44 2.37
C ILE A 290 2.99 23.22 3.68
N SER A 291 2.84 24.12 4.67
CA SER A 291 3.49 23.90 5.99
C SER A 291 2.87 22.74 6.76
N ASP A 292 3.59 22.18 7.72
CA ASP A 292 3.08 21.07 8.56
C ASP A 292 1.75 21.45 9.25
N GLU A 293 1.65 22.67 9.79
CA GLU A 293 0.41 23.15 10.43
C GLU A 293 -0.75 23.28 9.43
N GLU A 294 -0.44 23.68 8.20
CA GLU A 294 -1.43 23.83 7.13
C GLU A 294 -1.89 22.48 6.58
N LEU A 295 -0.99 21.48 6.48
CA LEU A 295 -1.32 20.11 6.11
C LEU A 295 -2.21 19.47 7.17
N GLN A 296 -1.84 19.60 8.44
CA GLN A 296 -2.65 19.09 9.55
C GLN A 296 -4.08 19.66 9.49
N LEU A 297 -4.19 20.98 9.38
CA LEU A 297 -5.48 21.66 9.30
C LEU A 297 -6.30 21.23 8.07
N PHE A 298 -5.64 20.98 6.94
CA PHE A 298 -6.28 20.49 5.73
C PHE A 298 -6.88 19.09 5.95
N PHE A 299 -6.13 18.16 6.54
CA PHE A 299 -6.65 16.82 6.79
C PHE A 299 -7.73 16.79 7.87
N ASP A 300 -7.61 17.60 8.92
CA ASP A 300 -8.66 17.76 9.95
C ASP A 300 -9.98 18.29 9.33
N THR A 301 -9.86 19.24 8.39
CA THR A 301 -11.03 19.79 7.69
C THR A 301 -11.64 18.77 6.72
N LEU A 302 -10.83 17.95 6.04
CA LEU A 302 -11.31 16.88 5.17
C LEU A 302 -12.04 15.79 5.95
N GLU A 303 -11.53 15.39 7.11
CA GLU A 303 -12.19 14.44 8.02
C GLU A 303 -13.56 14.96 8.43
N TYR A 304 -13.63 16.19 8.95
CA TYR A 304 -14.90 16.80 9.33
C TYR A 304 -15.91 16.80 8.18
N VAL A 305 -15.48 17.17 6.97
CA VAL A 305 -16.36 17.18 5.79
C VAL A 305 -16.81 15.76 5.42
N ALA A 306 -15.91 14.78 5.44
CA ALA A 306 -16.23 13.39 5.12
C ALA A 306 -17.27 12.80 6.10
N GLU A 307 -17.08 13.01 7.40
CA GLU A 307 -18.02 12.58 8.45
C GLU A 307 -19.40 13.21 8.27
N ASN A 308 -19.46 14.52 7.97
CA ASN A 308 -20.73 15.24 7.82
C ASN A 308 -21.47 14.94 6.51
N ILE A 309 -20.79 14.38 5.50
CA ILE A 309 -21.41 13.92 4.24
C ILE A 309 -21.81 12.43 4.33
N GLY A 310 -21.35 11.70 5.36
CA GLY A 310 -21.62 10.27 5.51
C GLY A 310 -20.79 9.40 4.57
N ILE A 311 -19.55 9.81 4.26
CA ILE A 311 -18.61 8.99 3.48
C ILE A 311 -17.96 8.01 4.44
N GLU A 312 -18.31 6.72 4.31
CA GLU A 312 -17.75 5.64 5.14
C GLU A 312 -16.58 4.91 4.44
N ASP A 313 -16.47 5.00 3.10
CA ASP A 313 -15.39 4.42 2.28
C ASP A 313 -14.86 5.46 1.26
N PHE A 314 -13.56 5.77 1.30
CA PHE A 314 -12.91 6.71 0.36
C PHE A 314 -12.94 6.21 -1.10
N TYR A 315 -13.21 4.94 -1.36
CA TYR A 315 -13.37 4.43 -2.72
C TYR A 315 -14.71 4.82 -3.38
N ASP A 316 -15.67 5.36 -2.61
CA ASP A 316 -16.99 5.80 -3.08
C ASP A 316 -17.07 7.29 -3.50
N ILE A 317 -15.93 7.98 -3.58
CA ILE A 317 -15.77 9.42 -3.92
C ILE A 317 -16.31 9.85 -5.30
N LYS A 318 -16.89 8.95 -6.09
CA LYS A 318 -17.34 9.23 -7.47
C LYS A 318 -18.45 10.29 -7.60
N GLU A 319 -19.10 10.69 -6.51
CA GLU A 319 -20.20 11.69 -6.53
C GLU A 319 -20.03 12.84 -5.51
N LEU A 320 -18.79 13.27 -5.23
CA LEU A 320 -18.57 14.45 -4.38
C LEU A 320 -18.97 15.75 -5.09
N ASP A 321 -20.08 16.33 -4.64
CA ASP A 321 -20.53 17.65 -5.07
C ASP A 321 -19.66 18.73 -4.41
N ILE A 322 -18.74 19.30 -5.20
CA ILE A 322 -17.80 20.35 -4.77
C ILE A 322 -18.52 21.56 -4.16
N ILE A 323 -19.76 21.85 -4.57
CA ILE A 323 -20.56 22.95 -3.99
C ILE A 323 -20.97 22.59 -2.56
N LYS A 324 -21.38 21.33 -2.31
CA LYS A 324 -21.69 20.85 -0.95
C LYS A 324 -20.45 20.84 -0.07
N VAL A 325 -19.31 20.43 -0.60
CA VAL A 325 -18.01 20.48 0.11
C VAL A 325 -17.70 21.90 0.54
N PHE A 326 -17.76 22.88 -0.38
CA PHE A 326 -17.54 24.29 -0.03
C PHE A 326 -18.54 24.86 0.96
N GLY A 327 -19.82 24.47 0.86
CA GLY A 327 -20.85 24.88 1.82
C GLY A 327 -20.64 24.31 3.22
N LEU A 328 -20.13 23.07 3.34
CA LEU A 328 -19.77 22.47 4.62
C LEU A 328 -18.56 23.15 5.24
N ILE A 329 -17.54 23.51 4.44
CA ILE A 329 -16.39 24.29 4.93
C ILE A 329 -16.84 25.64 5.51
N ASP A 330 -17.82 26.29 4.88
CA ASP A 330 -18.37 27.55 5.39
C ASP A 330 -19.08 27.38 6.74
N SER A 331 -19.71 26.23 6.98
CA SER A 331 -20.46 25.95 8.21
C SER A 331 -19.58 25.55 9.40
N ILE A 332 -18.28 25.29 9.19
CA ILE A 332 -17.33 24.94 10.26
C ILE A 332 -17.09 26.17 11.15
N THR A 333 -17.66 26.18 12.34
CA THR A 333 -17.55 27.34 13.25
C THR A 333 -16.23 27.40 14.02
N THR A 334 -15.49 26.28 14.06
CA THR A 334 -14.18 26.16 14.71
C THR A 334 -13.02 26.68 13.85
N LEU A 335 -13.22 26.82 12.53
CA LEU A 335 -12.25 27.41 11.62
C LEU A 335 -12.52 28.92 11.47
N ASP A 336 -11.46 29.73 11.53
CA ASP A 336 -11.57 31.15 11.17
C ASP A 336 -11.68 31.34 9.64
N ASP A 337 -11.99 32.56 9.22
CA ASP A 337 -12.21 32.90 7.81
C ASP A 337 -10.93 32.79 6.96
N GLU A 338 -9.76 32.96 7.57
CA GLU A 338 -8.46 32.81 6.90
C GLU A 338 -8.24 31.34 6.54
N HIS A 339 -8.41 30.45 7.51
CA HIS A 339 -8.29 29.01 7.35
C HIS A 339 -9.31 28.44 6.35
N LYS A 340 -10.58 28.86 6.42
CA LYS A 340 -11.61 28.49 5.42
C LYS A 340 -11.21 28.91 4.02
N THR A 341 -10.74 30.14 3.86
CA THR A 341 -10.33 30.68 2.56
C THR A 341 -9.16 29.89 1.99
N LYS A 342 -8.19 29.56 2.84
CA LYS A 342 -6.99 28.80 2.46
C LYS A 342 -7.32 27.37 2.04
N PHE A 343 -8.16 26.66 2.79
CA PHE A 343 -8.64 25.33 2.42
C PHE A 343 -9.31 25.34 1.04
N LYS A 344 -10.18 26.33 0.80
CA LYS A 344 -10.87 26.50 -0.48
C LYS A 344 -9.90 26.77 -1.63
N GLN A 345 -8.82 27.51 -1.38
CA GLN A 345 -7.78 27.78 -2.38
C GLN A 345 -7.01 26.51 -2.74
N ILE A 346 -6.61 25.71 -1.74
CA ILE A 346 -5.94 24.42 -1.96
C ILE A 346 -6.85 23.50 -2.78
N LEU A 347 -8.11 23.32 -2.38
CA LEU A 347 -9.05 22.46 -3.11
C LEU A 347 -9.27 22.93 -4.56
N LYS A 348 -9.42 24.24 -4.79
CA LYS A 348 -9.53 24.82 -6.14
C LYS A 348 -8.28 24.55 -6.98
N LYS A 349 -7.09 24.67 -6.40
CA LYS A 349 -5.82 24.42 -7.08
C LYS A 349 -5.73 22.94 -7.49
N VAL A 350 -6.00 22.01 -6.57
CA VAL A 350 -6.06 20.57 -6.83
C VAL A 350 -7.02 20.27 -7.99
N ILE A 351 -8.26 20.78 -7.94
CA ILE A 351 -9.25 20.56 -9.01
C ILE A 351 -8.75 21.12 -10.35
N ALA A 352 -8.18 22.33 -10.36
CA ALA A 352 -7.72 22.97 -11.59
C ALA A 352 -6.55 22.21 -12.25
N ASP A 353 -5.58 21.76 -11.45
CA ASP A 353 -4.40 21.06 -11.93
C ASP A 353 -4.76 19.66 -12.48
N PHE A 354 -5.62 18.92 -11.77
CA PHE A 354 -6.14 17.64 -12.26
C PHE A 354 -7.02 17.80 -13.52
N THR A 355 -7.84 18.85 -13.60
CA THR A 355 -8.63 19.14 -14.81
C THR A 355 -7.72 19.42 -16.00
N LYS A 356 -6.66 20.21 -15.79
CA LYS A 356 -5.67 20.53 -16.82
C LYS A 356 -4.95 19.28 -17.31
N GLU A 357 -4.54 18.39 -16.41
CA GLU A 357 -3.89 17.14 -16.78
C GLU A 357 -4.85 16.19 -17.51
N TYR A 358 -6.08 16.05 -17.06
CA TYR A 358 -7.10 15.25 -17.76
C TYR A 358 -7.30 15.72 -19.20
N LEU A 359 -7.37 17.05 -19.41
CA LEU A 359 -7.45 17.65 -20.74
C LEU A 359 -6.15 17.46 -21.54
N SER A 360 -4.99 17.51 -20.90
CA SER A 360 -3.68 17.26 -21.51
C SER A 360 -3.60 15.82 -22.06
N GLN A 361 -4.01 14.83 -21.26
CA GLN A 361 -4.00 13.41 -21.62
C GLN A 361 -4.99 13.09 -22.73
N LYS A 362 -6.20 13.68 -22.69
CA LYS A 362 -7.14 13.57 -23.81
C LYS A 362 -6.55 14.16 -25.08
N THR A 363 -5.98 15.35 -25.00
CA THR A 363 -5.37 16.02 -26.15
C THR A 363 -4.19 15.24 -26.71
N GLN A 364 -3.37 14.63 -25.85
CA GLN A 364 -2.25 13.77 -26.25
C GLN A 364 -2.75 12.46 -26.88
N THR A 365 -3.81 11.86 -26.33
CA THR A 365 -4.47 10.68 -26.92
C THR A 365 -5.01 11.01 -28.31
N TYR A 366 -5.68 12.15 -28.48
CA TYR A 366 -6.14 12.60 -29.79
C TYR A 366 -4.98 12.91 -30.75
N LYS A 367 -3.88 13.51 -30.28
CA LYS A 367 -2.68 13.72 -31.09
C LYS A 367 -2.05 12.39 -31.53
N ASN A 368 -1.88 11.44 -30.61
CA ASN A 368 -1.35 10.12 -30.91
C ASN A 368 -2.25 9.36 -31.90
N ILE A 369 -3.58 9.49 -31.77
CA ILE A 369 -4.55 8.95 -32.73
C ILE A 369 -4.37 9.63 -34.09
N LEU A 370 -4.30 10.96 -34.16
CA LEU A 370 -4.11 11.73 -35.40
C LEU A 370 -2.74 11.46 -36.07
N GLU A 371 -1.69 11.28 -35.27
CA GLU A 371 -0.36 10.88 -35.73
C GLU A 371 -0.35 9.43 -36.24
N SER A 372 -1.04 8.52 -35.56
CA SER A 372 -1.21 7.13 -36.03
C SER A 372 -2.01 7.05 -37.35
N PHE A 373 -2.99 7.94 -37.54
CA PHE A 373 -3.68 8.10 -38.82
C PHE A 373 -2.78 8.71 -39.90
N SER A 374 -1.88 9.63 -39.52
CA SER A 374 -0.93 10.27 -40.44
C SER A 374 0.20 9.32 -40.86
N LEU A 375 0.66 8.44 -39.95
CA LEU A 375 1.64 7.39 -40.21
C LEU A 375 1.06 6.28 -41.12
N LYS A 376 -0.16 5.79 -40.84
CA LYS A 376 -0.88 4.84 -41.72
C LYS A 376 -1.16 5.41 -43.12
N LYS A 377 -1.31 6.73 -43.23
CA LYS A 377 -1.49 7.41 -44.53
C LYS A 377 -0.17 7.50 -45.29
N LYS A 378 0.97 7.72 -44.61
CA LYS A 378 2.32 7.68 -45.23
C LYS A 378 2.70 6.27 -45.69
N GLU A 379 2.51 5.24 -44.87
CA GLU A 379 2.78 3.85 -45.27
C GLU A 379 1.96 3.42 -46.50
N ASN A 380 0.68 3.80 -46.58
CA ASN A 380 -0.15 3.52 -47.75
C ASN A 380 0.23 4.33 -49.02
N ILE A 381 0.93 5.45 -48.86
CA ILE A 381 1.45 6.24 -49.99
C ILE A 381 2.77 5.62 -50.49
N ASP A 382 3.67 5.24 -49.58
CA ASP A 382 4.95 4.60 -49.94
C ASP A 382 4.74 3.22 -50.58
N ILE A 383 3.78 2.41 -50.08
CA ILE A 383 3.39 1.12 -50.69
C ILE A 383 2.78 1.30 -52.10
N ASN A 384 2.14 2.44 -52.38
CA ASN A 384 1.57 2.73 -53.70
C ASN A 384 2.58 3.38 -54.66
N MET A 385 3.63 4.05 -54.16
CA MET A 385 4.73 4.55 -55.00
C MET A 385 5.65 3.40 -55.45
N ASP A 386 5.96 2.45 -54.58
CA ASP A 386 6.76 1.25 -54.93
C ASP A 386 6.06 0.33 -55.95
N LYS A 387 4.72 0.32 -55.97
CA LYS A 387 3.94 -0.45 -56.97
C LYS A 387 3.83 0.22 -58.33
N ASN A 388 4.06 1.54 -58.41
CA ASN A 388 3.96 2.29 -59.66
C ASN A 388 5.30 2.40 -60.42
N GLU A 389 6.44 2.09 -59.79
CA GLU A 389 7.75 2.04 -60.49
C GLU A 389 8.05 0.70 -61.17
N VAL A 390 7.24 -0.36 -60.96
CA VAL A 390 7.49 -1.70 -61.54
C VAL A 390 6.71 -1.98 -62.83
N ILE A 391 5.87 -1.05 -63.33
CA ILE A 391 4.99 -1.30 -64.50
C ILE A 391 5.42 -0.53 -65.78
N ALA A 392 6.54 0.21 -65.76
CA ALA A 392 7.00 0.98 -66.91
C ALA A 392 8.27 0.41 -67.59
N ASP A 393 8.37 -0.91 -67.77
CA ASP A 393 9.22 -1.45 -68.85
C ASP A 393 8.76 -2.85 -69.27
N GLY A 394 8.19 -2.98 -70.46
CA GLY A 394 7.84 -4.28 -71.01
C GLY A 394 6.81 -4.28 -72.14
N ARG A 395 7.34 -4.38 -73.38
CA ARG A 395 6.72 -4.66 -74.70
C ARG A 395 6.44 -3.39 -75.53
N GLU A 396 6.89 -3.27 -76.79
CA GLU A 396 6.98 -4.29 -77.85
C GLU A 396 8.22 -4.12 -78.76
N ARG A 397 8.93 -5.22 -79.02
CA ARG A 397 9.19 -5.77 -80.37
C ARG A 397 9.37 -7.29 -80.27
#